data_AF-A0A8I6SAS5-F1
#
_entry.id   AF-A0A8I6SAS5-F1
#
_cell.length_a   1.000
_cell.length_b   1.000
_cell.length_c   1.000
_cell.angle_alpha   90.00
_cell.angle_beta   90.00
_cell.angle_gamma   90.00
#
_symmetry.space_group_name_H-M   'P 1'
#
loop_
_entity.id
_entity.type
_entity.pdbx_description
1 polymer ?
#
loop_
_entity_poly.entity_id
_entity_poly.type
_entity_poly.pdbx_seq_one_letter_code
_entity_poly.pdbx_strand_id
1 'polypeptide(L)'
;MASYDKQLIEEKNKQRMALKREYLKQITNPHVQGGGHVFDPALQRYISMKNTRIEFFRETPKTSLMGFLSLVVPFAFVFWMFNNDRVKREAAFRRGEVAYKDRDFKFQ
;
A
#
# COMPACT_ATOMS: atom_id res chain seq x y z
N MET A 1 16.44 -35.42 4.36
CA MET A 1 16.23 -33.99 3.97
C MET A 1 16.66 -33.73 2.54
N ALA A 2 17.93 -33.95 2.16
CA ALA A 2 18.41 -33.65 0.80
C ALA A 2 17.65 -34.32 -0.38
N SER A 3 17.07 -35.51 -0.18
CA SER A 3 16.24 -36.17 -1.22
C SER A 3 14.87 -35.51 -1.39
N TYR A 4 14.26 -35.07 -0.28
CA TYR A 4 12.96 -34.39 -0.27
C TYR A 4 13.04 -33.01 -0.94
N ASP A 5 14.12 -32.27 -0.67
CA ASP A 5 14.35 -30.97 -1.30
C ASP A 5 14.52 -31.08 -2.82
N LYS A 6 15.20 -32.15 -3.29
CA LYS A 6 15.35 -32.42 -4.73
C LYS A 6 14.01 -32.69 -5.41
N GLN A 7 13.17 -33.51 -4.80
CA GLN A 7 11.82 -33.80 -5.32
C GLN A 7 10.96 -32.54 -5.42
N LEU A 8 10.96 -31.70 -4.38
CA LEU A 8 10.23 -30.42 -4.40
C LEU A 8 10.73 -29.45 -5.49
N ILE A 9 12.04 -29.40 -5.73
CA ILE A 9 12.62 -28.58 -6.79
C ILE A 9 12.18 -29.09 -8.16
N GLU A 10 12.21 -30.40 -8.37
CA GLU A 10 11.75 -31.03 -9.62
C GLU A 10 10.27 -30.75 -9.88
N GLU A 11 9.42 -30.86 -8.87
CA GLU A 11 7.99 -30.54 -8.99
C GLU A 11 7.74 -29.07 -9.36
N LYS A 12 8.42 -28.13 -8.69
CA LYS A 12 8.32 -26.70 -9.01
C LYS A 12 8.81 -26.39 -10.43
N ASN A 13 9.90 -27.03 -10.85
CA ASN A 13 10.42 -26.89 -12.20
C ASN A 13 9.43 -27.45 -13.23
N LYS A 14 8.80 -28.59 -12.95
CA LYS A 14 7.75 -29.18 -13.80
C LYS A 14 6.56 -28.24 -13.97
N GLN A 15 6.08 -27.65 -12.88
CA GLN A 15 4.99 -26.65 -12.91
C GLN A 15 5.37 -25.42 -13.73
N ARG A 16 6.56 -24.85 -13.51
CA ARG A 16 7.06 -23.71 -14.28
C ARG A 16 7.15 -24.01 -15.77
N MET A 17 7.66 -25.19 -16.12
CA MET A 17 7.78 -25.60 -17.53
C MET A 17 6.41 -25.81 -18.18
N ALA A 18 5.41 -26.32 -17.45
CA ALA A 18 4.04 -26.44 -17.95
C ALA A 18 3.44 -25.06 -18.27
N LEU A 19 3.51 -24.11 -17.33
CA LEU A 19 3.00 -22.75 -17.52
C LEU A 19 3.72 -22.01 -18.67
N LYS A 20 5.06 -22.16 -18.77
CA LYS A 20 5.85 -21.59 -19.86
C LYS A 20 5.42 -22.15 -21.22
N ARG A 21 5.16 -23.46 -21.31
CA ARG A 21 4.70 -24.09 -22.55
C ARG A 21 3.34 -23.57 -22.98
N GLU A 22 2.40 -23.41 -22.04
CA GLU A 22 1.08 -22.82 -22.31
C GLU A 22 1.19 -21.38 -22.81
N TYR A 23 2.00 -20.55 -22.16
CA TYR A 23 2.24 -19.18 -22.57
C TYR A 23 2.86 -19.09 -23.98
N LEU A 24 3.90 -19.89 -24.24
CA LEU A 24 4.53 -19.95 -25.56
C LEU A 24 3.54 -20.42 -26.63
N LYS A 25 2.69 -21.42 -26.34
CA LYS A 25 1.66 -21.88 -27.28
C LYS A 25 0.68 -20.77 -27.65
N GLN A 26 0.32 -19.91 -26.70
CA GLN A 26 -0.62 -18.81 -26.94
C GLN A 26 0.04 -17.67 -27.72
N ILE A 27 1.30 -17.32 -27.41
CA ILE A 27 1.99 -16.21 -28.07
C ILE A 27 2.46 -16.55 -29.49
N THR A 28 2.87 -17.80 -29.75
CA THR A 28 3.37 -18.20 -31.07
C THR A 28 2.27 -18.64 -32.03
N ASN A 29 1.00 -18.65 -31.60
CA ASN A 29 -0.12 -19.05 -32.43
C ASN A 29 -0.40 -17.97 -33.51
N PRO A 30 -0.25 -18.28 -34.81
CA PRO A 30 -0.46 -17.30 -35.88
C PRO A 30 -1.93 -17.02 -36.18
N HIS A 31 -2.86 -17.84 -35.68
CA HIS A 31 -4.30 -17.73 -35.95
C HIS A 31 -5.07 -17.02 -34.82
N VAL A 32 -4.36 -16.32 -33.92
CA VAL A 32 -5.01 -15.56 -32.85
C VAL A 32 -5.71 -14.36 -33.48
N GLN A 33 -7.04 -14.42 -33.51
CA GLN A 33 -7.88 -13.37 -34.06
C GLN A 33 -7.92 -12.20 -33.06
N GLY A 34 -7.09 -11.20 -33.32
CA GLY A 34 -6.94 -10.01 -32.47
C GLY A 34 -5.58 -9.99 -31.80
N GLY A 35 -4.66 -9.15 -32.32
CA GLY A 35 -3.33 -8.90 -31.77
C GLY A 35 -3.38 -8.16 -30.43
N GLY A 36 -3.97 -8.79 -29.42
CA GLY A 36 -4.12 -8.27 -28.07
C GLY A 36 -3.18 -8.94 -27.07
N HIS A 37 -3.38 -8.61 -25.78
CA HIS A 37 -2.62 -9.18 -24.68
C HIS A 37 -3.07 -10.61 -24.37
N VAL A 38 -2.11 -11.48 -24.03
CA VAL A 38 -2.41 -12.83 -23.52
C VAL A 38 -3.03 -12.72 -22.14
N PHE A 39 -4.20 -13.31 -21.95
CA PHE A 39 -4.89 -13.32 -20.67
C PHE A 39 -4.20 -14.27 -19.67
N ASP A 40 -3.77 -13.74 -18.54
CA ASP A 40 -3.21 -14.53 -17.44
C ASP A 40 -4.24 -14.72 -16.31
N PRO A 41 -4.72 -15.97 -16.08
CA PRO A 41 -5.66 -16.25 -14.99
C PRO A 41 -5.05 -16.11 -13.60
N ALA A 42 -3.72 -16.15 -13.46
CA ALA A 42 -3.05 -15.90 -12.17
C ALA A 42 -3.10 -14.41 -11.82
N LEU A 43 -2.82 -13.53 -12.79
CA LEU A 43 -2.92 -12.09 -12.64
C LEU A 43 -4.36 -11.65 -12.34
N GLN A 44 -5.36 -12.20 -13.04
CA GLN A 44 -6.76 -11.91 -12.74
C GLN A 44 -7.12 -12.31 -11.31
N ARG A 45 -6.72 -13.51 -10.86
CA ARG A 45 -6.97 -13.96 -9.47
C ARG A 45 -6.33 -13.04 -8.43
N TYR A 46 -5.11 -12.57 -8.68
CA TYR A 46 -4.43 -11.62 -7.80
C TYR A 46 -5.19 -10.28 -7.70
N ILE A 47 -5.65 -9.74 -8.84
CA ILE A 47 -6.43 -8.50 -8.86
C ILE A 47 -7.77 -8.69 -8.13
N SER A 48 -8.48 -9.79 -8.41
CA SER A 48 -9.73 -10.11 -7.72
C SER A 48 -9.52 -10.21 -6.21
N MET A 49 -8.49 -10.91 -5.74
CA MET A 49 -8.15 -11.01 -4.31
C MET A 49 -7.86 -9.65 -3.68
N LYS A 50 -7.17 -8.75 -4.40
CA LYS A 50 -6.89 -7.40 -3.90
C LYS A 50 -8.17 -6.58 -3.72
N ASN A 51 -9.11 -6.72 -4.67
CA ASN A 51 -10.36 -5.97 -4.67
C ASN A 51 -11.39 -6.52 -3.67
N THR A 52 -11.42 -7.84 -3.43
CA THR A 52 -12.33 -8.48 -2.46
C THR A 52 -11.77 -8.51 -1.04
N ARG A 53 -10.65 -7.81 -0.76
CA ARG A 53 -9.99 -7.83 0.56
C ARG A 53 -10.91 -7.45 1.72
N ILE A 54 -11.87 -6.56 1.49
CA ILE A 54 -12.82 -6.10 2.51
C ILE A 54 -13.76 -7.24 2.93
N GLU A 55 -14.19 -8.09 2.01
CA GLU A 55 -15.11 -9.21 2.28
C GLU A 55 -14.48 -10.27 3.18
N PHE A 56 -13.15 -10.44 3.08
CA PHE A 56 -12.38 -11.41 3.87
C PHE A 56 -11.64 -10.78 5.05
N PHE A 57 -11.95 -9.54 5.40
CA PHE A 57 -11.37 -8.88 6.56
C PHE A 57 -11.82 -9.56 7.86
N ARG A 58 -10.92 -9.66 8.83
CA ARG A 58 -11.20 -10.16 10.18
C ARG A 58 -10.71 -9.19 11.22
N GLU A 59 -11.58 -8.80 12.14
CA GLU A 59 -11.34 -7.92 13.27
C GLU A 59 -10.55 -8.64 14.37
N THR A 60 -9.27 -8.89 14.13
CA THR A 60 -8.35 -9.36 15.17
C THR A 60 -7.86 -8.18 16.05
N PRO A 61 -7.48 -8.41 17.31
CA PRO A 61 -6.92 -7.35 18.15
C PRO A 61 -5.73 -6.62 17.51
N LYS A 62 -4.89 -7.37 16.77
CA LYS A 62 -3.74 -6.80 16.04
C LYS A 62 -4.18 -5.87 14.92
N THR A 63 -5.13 -6.28 14.08
CA THR A 63 -5.61 -5.46 12.95
C THR A 63 -6.34 -4.22 13.44
N SER A 64 -7.15 -4.36 14.49
CA SER A 64 -7.87 -3.23 15.09
C SER A 64 -6.92 -2.22 15.71
N LEU A 65 -5.88 -2.67 16.44
CA LEU A 65 -4.86 -1.78 16.99
C LEU A 65 -4.08 -1.05 15.89
N MET A 66 -3.69 -1.75 14.82
CA MET A 66 -3.00 -1.13 13.68
C MET A 66 -3.87 -0.06 13.00
N GLY A 67 -5.16 -0.33 12.80
CA GLY A 67 -6.10 0.64 12.23
C GLY A 67 -6.35 1.84 13.14
N PHE A 68 -6.45 1.62 14.45
CA PHE A 68 -6.60 2.70 15.42
C PHE A 68 -5.37 3.60 15.46
N LEU A 69 -4.16 3.02 15.53
CA LEU A 69 -2.92 3.78 15.56
C LEU A 69 -2.68 4.54 14.25
N SER A 70 -2.97 3.93 13.10
CA SER A 70 -2.80 4.60 11.80
C SER A 70 -3.71 5.81 11.65
N LEU A 71 -4.86 5.82 12.32
CA LEU A 71 -5.76 6.97 12.37
C LEU A 71 -5.30 7.99 13.42
N VAL A 72 -5.21 7.57 14.68
CA VAL A 72 -5.04 8.50 15.82
C VAL A 72 -3.67 9.15 15.86
N VAL A 73 -2.60 8.43 15.50
CA VAL A 73 -1.23 8.96 15.61
C VAL A 73 -1.01 10.17 14.68
N PRO A 74 -1.33 10.12 13.37
CA PRO A 74 -1.19 11.29 12.51
C PRO A 74 -2.05 12.48 12.96
N PHE A 75 -3.29 12.24 13.38
CA PHE A 75 -4.17 13.32 13.85
C PHE A 75 -3.64 13.97 15.13
N ALA A 76 -3.24 13.18 16.12
CA ALA A 76 -2.66 13.70 17.36
C ALA A 76 -1.34 14.45 17.11
N PHE A 77 -0.51 13.94 16.20
CA PHE A 77 0.76 14.58 15.83
C PHE A 77 0.53 15.96 15.19
N VAL A 78 -0.35 16.04 14.19
CA VAL A 78 -0.67 17.29 13.50
C VAL A 78 -1.31 18.30 14.47
N PHE A 79 -2.24 17.85 15.31
CA PHE A 79 -2.85 18.68 16.34
C PHE A 79 -1.80 19.25 17.31
N TRP A 80 -0.91 18.39 17.81
CA TRP A 80 0.15 18.80 18.72
C TRP A 80 1.11 19.81 18.08
N MET A 81 1.51 19.59 16.84
CA MET A 81 2.39 20.50 16.09
C MET A 81 1.75 21.89 15.98
N PHE A 82 0.51 21.97 15.49
CA PHE A 82 -0.18 23.25 15.35
C PHE A 82 -0.44 23.93 16.69
N ASN A 83 -0.80 23.17 17.73
CA ASN A 83 -1.02 23.74 19.05
C ASN A 83 0.28 24.34 19.62
N ASN A 84 1.40 23.63 19.48
CA ASN A 84 2.69 24.11 19.96
C ASN A 84 3.13 25.39 19.23
N ASP A 85 2.95 25.46 17.91
CA ASP A 85 3.27 26.64 17.12
C ASP A 85 2.38 27.83 17.48
N ARG A 86 1.08 27.59 17.72
CA ARG A 86 0.15 28.62 18.19
C ARG A 86 0.58 29.18 19.54
N VAL A 87 0.85 28.31 20.52
CA VAL A 87 1.26 28.70 21.87
C VAL A 87 2.57 29.50 21.84
N LYS A 88 3.56 29.05 21.05
CA LYS A 88 4.84 29.76 20.90
C LYS A 88 4.66 31.15 20.28
N ARG A 89 3.86 31.26 19.21
CA ARG A 89 3.57 32.54 18.54
C ARG A 89 2.82 33.50 19.46
N GLU A 90 1.78 33.03 20.15
CA GLU A 90 1.05 33.84 21.13
C GLU A 90 1.95 34.33 22.25
N ALA A 91 2.85 33.48 22.77
CA ALA A 91 3.80 33.86 23.80
C ALA A 91 4.79 34.93 23.30
N ALA A 92 5.30 34.81 22.07
CA ALA A 92 6.18 35.81 21.46
C ALA A 92 5.47 37.16 21.26
N PHE A 93 4.18 37.15 20.88
CA PHE A 93 3.38 38.36 20.79
C PHE A 93 3.18 39.03 22.15
N ARG A 94 2.94 38.27 23.22
CA ARG A 94 2.79 38.80 24.58
C ARG A 94 4.09 39.37 25.15
N ARG A 95 5.25 38.80 24.79
CA ARG A 95 6.58 39.30 25.18
C ARG A 95 7.01 40.53 24.36
N GLY A 96 6.31 40.85 23.27
CA GLY A 96 6.67 41.96 22.38
C GLY A 96 7.86 41.68 21.46
N GLU A 97 8.23 40.40 21.28
CA GLU A 97 9.37 40.00 20.44
C GLU A 97 9.08 40.19 18.93
N VAL A 98 7.80 40.17 18.54
CA VAL A 98 7.38 40.34 17.15
C VAL A 98 6.76 41.72 16.95
N ALA A 99 7.39 42.53 16.10
CA ALA A 99 6.86 43.83 15.72
C ALA A 99 5.52 43.69 14.99
N TYR A 100 4.64 44.68 15.13
CA TYR A 100 3.29 44.64 14.54
C TYR A 100 3.29 44.43 13.02
N LYS A 101 4.29 44.99 12.31
CA LYS A 101 4.44 44.86 10.86
C LYS A 101 4.71 43.42 10.39
N ASP A 102 5.32 42.60 11.24
CA ASP A 102 5.81 41.24 10.92
C ASP A 102 4.79 40.15 11.32
N ARG A 103 3.55 40.52 11.63
CA ARG A 103 2.47 39.59 11.99
C ARG A 103 1.75 39.09 10.72
N ASP A 104 1.65 37.77 10.56
CA ASP A 104 1.05 37.14 9.38
C ASP A 104 -0.45 37.47 9.17
N PHE A 105 -1.23 37.57 10.26
CA PHE A 105 -2.69 37.77 10.23
C PHE A 105 -3.08 39.10 10.89
N LYS A 106 -2.60 40.23 10.35
CA LYS A 106 -2.79 41.56 10.95
C LYS A 106 -4.14 42.23 10.65
N PHE A 107 -4.79 41.87 9.54
CA PHE A 107 -5.98 42.56 9.01
C PHE A 107 -7.16 41.62 8.71
N GLN A 108 -7.07 40.39 9.20
CA GLN A 108 -8.12 39.37 9.04
C GLN A 108 -8.93 39.25 10.32
#